data_AF-A0AAN0NEF2-F1
#
_entry.id   AF-A0AAN0NEF2-F1
#
_cell.length_a   1.000
_cell.length_b   1.000
_cell.length_c   1.000
_cell.angle_alpha   90.00
_cell.angle_beta   90.00
_cell.angle_gamma   90.00
#
_symmetry.space_group_name_H-M   'P 1'
#
loop_
_entity.id
_entity.type
_entity.pdbx_description
1 polymer ?
#
loop_
_entity_poly.entity_id
_entity_poly.type
_entity_poly.pdbx_seq_one_letter_code
_entity_poly.pdbx_strand_id
1 'polypeptide(L)'
;MLEIRGIGIIDITKMFGTHAYLEAKEVDFVVELEKWDDSKEYRRVGIEQDAHYDAFGLQIPHLVFPVREGRNMAVLVESAVRDFILKQRGVDTAAGI
;
A
#
# COMPACT_ATOMS: atom_id res chain seq x y z
N MET A 1 -5.07 17.49 6.63
CA MET A 1 -4.90 17.28 8.09
C MET A 1 -4.82 15.78 8.35
N LEU A 2 -4.09 15.36 9.38
CA LEU A 2 -3.98 13.95 9.78
C LEU A 2 -4.37 13.82 11.26
N GLU A 3 -5.16 12.82 11.63
CA GLU A 3 -5.42 12.50 13.03
C GLU A 3 -4.48 11.39 13.48
N ILE A 4 -3.79 11.60 14.59
CA ILE A 4 -2.95 10.59 15.22
C ILE A 4 -3.47 10.38 16.63
N ARG A 5 -3.96 9.16 16.89
CA ARG A 5 -4.43 8.77 18.22
C ARG A 5 -3.32 8.96 19.26
N GLY A 6 -3.64 9.64 20.35
CA GLY A 6 -2.70 9.97 21.43
C GLY A 6 -1.94 11.30 21.24
N ILE A 7 -2.01 11.92 20.05
CA ILE A 7 -1.45 13.24 19.77
C ILE A 7 -2.57 14.25 19.47
N GLY A 8 -3.52 13.87 18.60
CA GLY A 8 -4.59 14.72 18.10
C GLY A 8 -4.49 15.00 16.60
N ILE A 9 -5.13 16.08 16.14
CA ILE A 9 -5.12 16.49 14.74
C ILE A 9 -3.86 17.32 14.45
N ILE A 10 -3.15 16.96 13.39
CA ILE A 10 -1.93 17.63 12.93
C ILE A 10 -2.07 18.20 11.52
N ASP A 11 -1.35 19.29 11.27
CA ASP A 11 -1.25 19.96 9.98
C ASP A 11 0.06 19.54 9.28
N ILE A 12 -0.05 18.58 8.36
CA ILE A 12 1.09 18.00 7.63
C ILE A 12 1.86 19.06 6.83
N THR A 13 1.16 20.00 6.19
CA THR A 13 1.79 21.03 5.35
C THR A 13 2.61 22.00 6.19
N LYS A 14 2.14 22.38 7.38
CA LYS A 14 2.91 23.22 8.31
C LYS A 14 4.12 22.50 8.90
N MET A 15 4.02 21.19 9.13
CA MET A 15 5.08 20.40 9.75
C MET A 15 6.18 19.97 8.78
N PHE A 16 5.81 19.58 7.55
CA PHE A 16 6.71 18.94 6.58
C PHE A 16 6.85 19.73 5.27
N GLY A 17 6.18 20.88 5.17
CA GLY A 17 6.19 21.75 3.99
C GLY A 17 5.22 21.31 2.90
N THR A 18 5.16 22.11 1.84
CA THR A 18 4.22 21.92 0.71
C THR A 18 4.50 20.67 -0.10
N HIS A 19 5.74 20.18 -0.14
CA HIS A 19 6.13 18.97 -0.87
C HIS A 19 5.56 17.67 -0.27
N ALA A 20 5.11 17.71 0.99
CA ALA A 20 4.45 16.57 1.65
C ALA A 20 2.95 16.45 1.30
N TYR A 21 2.44 17.34 0.44
CA TYR A 21 1.04 17.41 0.05
C TYR A 21 0.90 17.46 -1.47
N LEU A 22 -0.11 16.76 -1.98
CA LEU A 22 -0.59 16.85 -3.35
C LEU A 22 -2.10 17.11 -3.29
N GLU A 23 -2.59 18.01 -4.14
CA GLU A 23 -4.02 18.36 -4.17
C GLU A 23 -4.88 17.24 -4.76
N ALA A 24 -4.39 16.59 -5.82
CA ALA A 24 -5.07 15.49 -6.48
C ALA A 24 -4.07 14.51 -7.10
N LYS A 25 -4.46 13.23 -7.16
CA LYS A 25 -3.73 12.15 -7.82
C LYS A 25 -4.70 11.04 -8.21
N GLU A 26 -4.49 10.43 -9.37
CA GLU A 26 -5.22 9.23 -9.80
C GLU A 26 -4.82 8.01 -8.95
N VAL A 27 -5.78 7.13 -8.67
CA VAL A 27 -5.55 5.92 -7.86
C VAL A 27 -5.17 4.76 -8.79
N ASP A 28 -3.87 4.51 -8.89
CA ASP A 28 -3.30 3.50 -9.79
C ASP A 28 -3.20 2.10 -9.15
N PHE A 29 -3.20 2.03 -7.81
CA PHE A 29 -2.93 0.81 -7.04
C PHE A 29 -3.54 0.91 -5.63
N VAL A 30 -4.14 -0.18 -5.16
CA VAL A 30 -4.72 -0.28 -3.81
C VAL A 30 -3.89 -1.24 -2.97
N VAL A 31 -3.51 -0.79 -1.77
CA VAL A 31 -2.91 -1.63 -0.74
C VAL A 31 -3.88 -1.76 0.42
N GLU A 32 -4.54 -2.91 0.54
CA GLU A 32 -5.46 -3.20 1.63
C GLU A 32 -4.71 -3.80 2.83
N LEU A 33 -4.92 -3.23 4.00
CA LEU A 33 -4.37 -3.74 5.25
C LEU A 33 -5.45 -4.57 5.94
N GLU A 34 -5.32 -5.89 5.90
CA GLU A 34 -6.21 -6.78 6.65
C GLU A 34 -5.57 -7.23 7.95
N LYS A 35 -6.39 -7.44 8.98
CA LYS A 35 -5.89 -8.07 10.21
C LYS A 35 -5.50 -9.50 9.90
N TRP A 36 -4.33 -9.92 10.39
CA TRP A 36 -3.91 -11.31 10.25
C TRP A 36 -4.94 -12.30 10.81
N ASP A 37 -5.28 -13.30 10.00
CA ASP A 37 -6.19 -14.39 10.33
C ASP A 37 -5.49 -15.74 10.12
N ASP A 38 -5.31 -16.52 11.19
CA ASP A 38 -4.67 -17.85 11.12
C ASP A 38 -5.50 -18.90 10.35
N SER A 39 -6.78 -18.62 10.07
CA SER A 39 -7.63 -19.46 9.23
C SER A 39 -7.48 -19.19 7.73
N LYS A 40 -6.87 -18.07 7.35
CA LYS A 40 -6.61 -17.71 5.96
C LYS A 40 -5.21 -18.14 5.53
N GLU A 41 -5.11 -18.67 4.32
CA GLU A 41 -3.82 -18.99 3.72
C GLU A 41 -3.25 -17.77 3.00
N TYR A 42 -2.32 -17.07 3.66
CA TYR A 42 -1.55 -16.02 3.01
C TYR A 42 -0.34 -16.63 2.30
N ARG A 43 -0.35 -16.63 0.96
CA ARG A 43 0.81 -17.07 0.18
C ARG A 43 1.98 -16.10 0.38
N ARG A 44 3.19 -16.65 0.46
CA ARG A 44 4.45 -15.89 0.66
C ARG A 44 5.06 -15.35 -0.63
N VAL A 45 4.38 -15.43 -1.77
CA VAL A 45 4.99 -15.22 -3.09
C VAL A 45 4.20 -14.22 -3.90
N GLY A 46 4.81 -13.04 -4.12
CA GLY A 46 4.42 -12.05 -5.12
C GLY A 46 3.14 -11.25 -4.81
N ILE A 47 3.11 -10.03 -5.33
CA ILE A 47 1.84 -9.31 -5.58
C ILE A 47 1.09 -10.16 -6.62
N GLU A 48 -0.03 -10.79 -6.26
CA GLU A 48 -0.88 -11.45 -7.25
C GLU A 48 -1.35 -10.39 -8.24
N GLN A 49 -1.02 -10.58 -9.52
CA GLN A 49 -1.31 -9.62 -10.59
C GLN A 49 -2.81 -9.50 -10.90
N ASP A 50 -3.62 -10.45 -10.41
CA ASP A 50 -5.03 -10.62 -10.78
C ASP A 50 -6.01 -10.22 -9.67
N ALA A 51 -5.51 -9.73 -8.53
CA ALA A 51 -6.38 -9.13 -7.53
C ALA A 51 -6.75 -7.71 -7.97
N HIS A 52 -8.06 -7.45 -8.07
CA HIS A 52 -8.60 -6.14 -8.40
C HIS A 52 -9.49 -5.62 -7.28
N TYR A 53 -9.39 -4.32 -7.04
CA TYR A 53 -10.31 -3.58 -6.18
C TYR A 53 -11.33 -2.89 -7.08
N ASP A 54 -12.62 -3.19 -6.89
CA ASP A 54 -13.69 -2.48 -7.59
C ASP A 54 -13.99 -1.16 -6.89
N ALA A 55 -13.77 -0.06 -7.62
CA ALA A 55 -14.16 1.27 -7.19
C ALA A 55 -15.01 1.92 -8.28
N PHE A 56 -16.32 2.04 -8.03
CA PHE A 56 -17.27 2.63 -8.99
C PHE A 56 -17.27 1.92 -10.36
N GLY A 57 -17.08 0.59 -10.38
CA GLY A 57 -17.00 -0.21 -11.60
C GLY A 57 -15.63 -0.15 -12.32
N LEU A 58 -14.64 0.52 -11.73
CA LEU A 58 -13.25 0.50 -12.19
C LEU A 58 -12.48 -0.61 -11.46
N GLN A 59 -11.76 -1.42 -12.22
CA GLN A 59 -10.90 -2.49 -11.69
C GLN A 59 -9.49 -1.93 -11.47
N ILE A 60 -9.13 -1.66 -10.22
CA ILE A 60 -7.83 -1.12 -9.85
C ILE A 60 -6.92 -2.26 -9.36
N PRO A 61 -5.66 -2.37 -9.82
CA PRO A 61 -4.72 -3.35 -9.29
C PRO A 61 -4.64 -3.29 -7.76
N HIS A 62 -4.63 -4.45 -7.11
CA HIS A 62 -4.86 -4.56 -5.68
C HIS A 62 -3.89 -5.54 -5.01
N LEU A 63 -3.47 -5.20 -3.79
CA LEU A 63 -2.66 -6.06 -2.94
C LEU A 63 -3.19 -6.06 -1.51
N VAL A 64 -3.45 -7.26 -0.99
CA VAL A 64 -3.85 -7.46 0.41
C VAL A 64 -2.62 -7.80 1.24
N PHE A 65 -2.32 -6.95 2.23
CA PHE A 65 -1.31 -7.21 3.25
C PHE A 65 -1.93 -7.64 4.57
N PRO A 66 -1.60 -8.84 5.07
CA PRO A 66 -1.97 -9.21 6.42
C PRO A 66 -1.04 -8.52 7.43
N VAL A 67 -1.65 -7.77 8.34
CA VAL A 67 -0.96 -7.01 9.38
C VAL A 67 -0.90 -7.83 10.66
N ARG A 68 0.33 -8.06 11.12
CA ARG A 68 0.67 -8.52 12.47
C ARG A 68 1.43 -7.41 13.19
N GLU A 69 1.23 -7.29 14.50
CA GLU A 69 1.96 -6.32 15.33
C GLU A 69 3.48 -6.49 15.20
N GLY A 70 4.22 -5.39 15.40
CA GLY A 70 5.68 -5.38 15.37
C GLY A 70 6.33 -5.23 13.99
N ARG A 71 5.54 -5.05 12.91
CA ARG A 71 6.07 -4.74 11.58
C ARG A 71 6.04 -3.24 11.29
N ASN A 72 7.08 -2.74 10.61
CA ASN A 72 7.08 -1.36 10.12
C ASN A 72 6.20 -1.27 8.86
N MET A 73 4.99 -0.74 9.03
CA MET A 73 4.04 -0.69 7.93
C MET A 73 4.44 0.26 6.80
N ALA A 74 5.15 1.36 7.13
CA ALA A 74 5.61 2.29 6.10
C ALA A 74 6.57 1.62 5.13
N VAL A 75 7.53 0.84 5.65
CA VAL A 75 8.50 0.11 4.82
C VAL A 75 7.82 -0.94 3.94
N LEU A 76 6.81 -1.63 4.47
CA LEU A 76 6.07 -2.66 3.72
C LEU A 76 5.27 -2.05 2.57
N VAL A 77 4.49 -1.00 2.85
CA VAL A 77 3.70 -0.28 1.84
C VAL A 77 4.62 0.31 0.77
N GLU A 78 5.73 0.96 1.17
CA GLU A 78 6.69 1.52 0.23
C GLU A 78 7.33 0.46 -0.67
N SER A 79 7.73 -0.69 -0.10
CA SER A 79 8.33 -1.78 -0.86
C SER A 79 7.35 -2.36 -1.89
N ALA A 80 6.08 -2.51 -1.51
CA ALA A 80 5.04 -2.99 -2.41
C ALA A 80 4.75 -2.05 -3.56
N VAL A 81 4.65 -0.75 -3.28
CA VAL A 81 4.46 0.27 -4.34
C VAL A 81 5.66 0.29 -5.28
N ARG A 82 6.88 0.15 -4.76
CA ARG A 82 8.10 0.05 -5.60
C ARG A 82 8.08 -1.19 -6.48
N ASP A 83 7.73 -2.36 -5.94
CA ASP A 83 7.59 -3.60 -6.74
C ASP A 83 6.53 -3.46 -7.83
N PHE A 84 5.36 -2.90 -7.51
CA PHE A 84 4.31 -2.60 -8.47
C PHE A 84 4.81 -1.72 -9.62
N ILE A 85 5.51 -0.62 -9.32
CA ILE A 85 6.09 0.29 -10.34
C ILE A 85 7.14 -0.44 -11.19
N LEU A 86 7.96 -1.30 -10.59
CA LEU A 86 8.97 -2.08 -11.32
C LEU A 86 8.33 -3.09 -12.27
N LYS A 87 7.30 -3.80 -11.81
CA LYS A 87 6.52 -4.73 -12.65
C LYS A 87 5.86 -4.02 -13.83
N GLN A 88 5.27 -2.84 -13.62
CA GLN A 88 4.74 -2.03 -14.72
C GLN A 88 5.81 -1.61 -15.74
N ARG A 89 7.07 -1.53 -15.33
CA ARG A 89 8.23 -1.23 -16.20
C ARG A 89 8.86 -2.49 -16.79
N GLY A 90 8.26 -3.67 -16.61
CA GLY A 90 8.77 -4.94 -17.12
C GLY A 90 9.90 -5.56 -16.29
N VAL A 91 10.12 -5.10 -15.05
CA VAL A 91 11.12 -5.65 -14.14
C VAL A 91 10.43 -6.50 -13.08
N ASP A 92 10.67 -7.81 -13.12
CA ASP A 92 10.21 -8.73 -12.08
C ASP A 92 11.28 -8.88 -10.99
N THR A 93 10.98 -8.39 -9.79
CA THR A 93 11.90 -8.47 -8.64
C THR A 93 11.86 -9.81 -7.92
N ALA A 94 10.84 -10.64 -8.17
CA ALA A 94 10.66 -11.96 -7.57
C ALA A 94 11.26 -13.09 -8.42
N ALA A 95 11.41 -12.89 -9.74
CA ALA A 95 11.97 -13.89 -10.66
C ALA A 95 13.48 -14.17 -10.46
N GLY A 96 14.16 -13.43 -9.58
CA GLY A 96 15.59 -13.56 -9.29
C GLY A 96 15.94 -14.30 -7.99
N ILE A 97 14.98 -14.95 -7.32
CA ILE A 97 15.20 -15.67 -6.05
C ILE A 97 14.65 -17.09 -6.15
#